data_AF-A0A3R6U7G7-F1
#
_entry.id   AF-A0A3R6U7G7-F1
#
_cell.length_a   1.000
_cell.length_b   1.000
_cell.length_c   1.000
_cell.angle_alpha   90.00
_cell.angle_beta   90.00
_cell.angle_gamma   90.00
#
_symmetry.space_group_name_H-M   'P 1'
#
loop_
_entity.id
_entity.type
_entity.pdbx_description
1 polymer ?
#
loop_
_entity_poly.entity_id
_entity_poly.type
_entity_poly.pdbx_seq_one_letter_code
_entity_poly.pdbx_strand_id
1 'polypeptide(L)'
;MSIFEHDKEKEEKKFRKAERECGREKGLQQGLQEGLKEGLKEGLQQGRMEERKSLLALIAKMSAGGDADQIATLYDPEVMNAMQEKYGIR
;
A
#
# COMPACT_ATOMS: atom_id res chain seq x y z
N MET A 1 20.74 50.17 24.96
CA MET A 1 19.86 49.30 24.17
C MET A 1 18.46 49.90 24.21
N SER A 2 17.92 50.21 23.04
CA SER A 2 16.64 50.89 22.89
C SER A 2 15.49 49.87 22.92
N ILE A 3 14.34 50.24 23.47
CA ILE A 3 13.09 49.45 23.45
C ILE A 3 12.73 48.92 22.05
N PHE A 4 13.17 49.61 20.99
CA PHE A 4 12.98 49.22 19.59
C PHE A 4 13.81 48.00 19.17
N GLU A 5 14.99 47.78 19.76
CA GLU A 5 15.85 46.62 19.45
C GLU A 5 15.30 45.33 20.07
N HIS A 6 14.65 45.43 21.23
CA HIS A 6 14.06 44.28 21.93
C HIS A 6 12.82 43.74 21.22
N ASP A 7 12.01 44.58 20.59
CA ASP A 7 10.86 44.14 19.80
C ASP A 7 11.29 43.42 18.51
N LYS A 8 12.35 43.91 17.86
CA LYS A 8 12.91 43.26 16.67
C LYS A 8 13.46 41.86 16.97
N GLU A 9 14.20 41.71 18.07
CA GLU A 9 14.76 40.41 18.47
C GLU A 9 13.67 39.40 18.89
N LYS A 10 12.56 39.87 19.49
CA LYS A 10 11.40 39.04 19.82
C LYS A 10 10.67 38.57 18.57
N GLU A 11 10.47 39.43 17.57
CA GLU A 11 9.83 39.07 16.30
C GLU A 11 10.68 38.08 15.49
N GLU A 12 12.00 38.29 15.41
CA GLU A 12 12.91 37.35 14.73
C GLU A 12 12.94 35.97 15.41
N LYS A 13 12.84 35.90 16.74
CA LYS A 13 12.73 34.62 17.47
C LYS A 13 11.42 33.89 17.19
N LYS A 14 10.31 34.60 16.99
CA LYS A 14 9.01 34.01 16.61
C LYS A 14 9.05 33.43 15.20
N PHE A 15 9.58 34.17 14.23
CA PHE A 15 9.76 33.68 12.85
C PHE A 15 10.63 32.41 12.80
N ARG A 16 11.75 32.40 13.52
CA ARG A 16 12.65 31.25 13.58
C ARG A 16 12.05 30.02 14.27
N LYS A 17 11.00 30.20 15.09
CA LYS A 17 10.26 29.08 15.70
C LYS A 17 9.21 28.55 14.73
N ALA A 18 8.49 29.44 14.04
CA ALA A 18 7.52 29.10 13.02
C ALA A 18 8.16 28.34 11.84
N GLU A 19 9.34 28.75 11.37
CA GLU A 19 10.05 28.04 10.30
C GLU A 19 10.46 26.62 10.70
N ARG A 20 10.87 26.42 11.96
CA ARG A 20 11.23 25.09 12.48
C ARG A 20 10.01 24.19 12.63
N GLU A 21 8.89 24.75 13.11
CA GLU A 21 7.63 24.02 13.22
C GLU A 21 7.11 23.64 11.83
N CYS A 22 7.15 24.57 10.86
CA CYS A 22 6.78 24.30 9.47
C CYS A 22 7.69 23.25 8.81
N GLY A 23 9.00 23.30 9.04
CA GLY A 23 9.94 22.30 8.54
C GLY A 23 9.69 20.91 9.12
N ARG A 24 9.38 20.83 10.42
CA ARG A 24 9.02 19.58 11.09
C ARG A 24 7.71 19.00 10.58
N GLU A 25 6.70 19.83 10.38
CA GLU A 25 5.39 19.42 9.88
C GLU A 25 5.47 18.93 8.43
N LYS A 26 6.23 19.63 7.57
CA LYS A 26 6.51 19.19 6.20
C LYS A 26 7.27 17.87 6.15
N GLY A 27 8.30 17.69 6.97
CA GLY A 27 9.06 16.44 7.03
C GLY A 27 8.20 15.26 7.49
N LEU A 28 7.33 15.48 8.50
CA LEU A 28 6.39 14.45 8.96
C LEU A 28 5.37 14.10 7.87
N GLN A 29 4.82 15.10 7.20
CA GLN A 29 3.84 14.90 6.14
C GLN A 29 4.45 14.16 4.94
N GLN A 30 5.69 14.50 4.56
CA GLN A 30 6.43 13.80 3.50
C GLN A 30 6.71 12.36 3.88
N GLY A 31 7.28 12.10 5.07
CA GLY A 31 7.57 10.74 5.51
C GLY A 31 6.33 9.86 5.63
N LEU A 32 5.21 10.41 6.12
CA LEU A 32 3.94 9.68 6.17
C LEU A 32 3.42 9.37 4.76
N GLN A 33 3.47 10.34 3.85
CA GLN A 33 2.99 10.15 2.49
C GLN A 33 3.84 9.14 1.71
N GLU A 34 5.17 9.17 1.87
CA GLU A 34 6.09 8.22 1.27
C GLU A 34 5.88 6.82 1.84
N GLY A 35 5.84 6.66 3.16
CA GLY A 35 5.61 5.37 3.80
C GLY A 35 4.27 4.74 3.43
N LEU A 36 3.20 5.54 3.33
CA LEU A 36 1.90 5.05 2.85
C LEU A 36 1.93 4.62 1.39
N LYS A 37 2.59 5.40 0.51
CA LYS A 37 2.71 5.05 -0.91
C LYS A 37 3.51 3.77 -1.12
N GLU A 38 4.62 3.62 -0.41
CA GLU A 38 5.46 2.43 -0.48
C GLU A 38 4.73 1.21 0.07
N GLY A 39 4.18 1.29 1.29
CA GLY A 39 3.45 0.19 1.89
C GLY A 39 2.25 -0.27 1.06
N LEU A 40 1.50 0.67 0.47
CA LEU A 40 0.37 0.33 -0.40
C LEU A 40 0.82 -0.33 -1.72
N LYS A 41 1.93 0.15 -2.30
CA LYS A 41 2.50 -0.44 -3.52
C LYS A 41 3.02 -1.86 -3.27
N GLU A 42 3.74 -2.07 -2.17
CA GLU A 42 4.26 -3.38 -1.77
C GLU A 42 3.12 -4.35 -1.45
N GLY A 43 2.14 -3.94 -0.64
CA GLY A 43 0.98 -4.76 -0.29
C GLY A 43 0.15 -5.15 -1.52
N LEU A 44 -0.09 -4.21 -2.45
CA LEU A 44 -0.80 -4.50 -3.70
C LEU A 44 0.01 -5.46 -4.60
N GLN A 45 1.33 -5.31 -4.66
CA GLN A 45 2.18 -6.23 -5.42
C GLN A 45 2.18 -7.62 -4.80
N GLN A 46 2.31 -7.74 -3.48
CA GLN A 46 2.27 -9.01 -2.77
C GLN A 46 0.92 -9.71 -2.95
N GLY A 47 -0.19 -9.00 -2.73
CA GLY A 47 -1.53 -9.56 -2.94
C GLY A 47 -1.74 -10.11 -4.35
N ARG A 48 -1.34 -9.36 -5.38
CA ARG A 48 -1.42 -9.84 -6.78
C ARG A 48 -0.53 -11.05 -7.05
N MET A 49 0.64 -11.13 -6.40
CA MET A 49 1.55 -12.26 -6.56
C MET A 49 1.00 -13.51 -5.87
N GLU A 50 0.39 -13.36 -4.70
CA GLU A 50 -0.29 -14.45 -3.98
C GLU A 50 -1.50 -14.97 -4.75
N GLU A 51 -2.35 -14.08 -5.26
CA GLU A 51 -3.48 -14.44 -6.14
C GLU A 51 -3.00 -15.19 -7.38
N ARG A 52 -1.94 -14.72 -8.04
CA ARG A 52 -1.36 -15.41 -9.20
C ARG A 52 -0.82 -16.80 -8.86
N LYS A 53 -0.14 -16.94 -7.72
CA LYS A 53 0.35 -18.25 -7.26
C LYS A 53 -0.80 -19.21 -6.98
N SER A 54 -1.84 -18.73 -6.30
CA SER A 54 -3.06 -19.49 -6.00
C SER A 54 -3.76 -19.94 -7.30
N LEU A 55 -3.92 -19.02 -8.26
CA LEU A 55 -4.52 -19.32 -9.56
C LEU A 55 -3.70 -20.35 -10.36
N LEU A 56 -2.38 -20.21 -10.40
CA LEU A 56 -1.51 -21.19 -11.06
C LEU A 56 -1.59 -22.57 -10.41
N ALA A 57 -1.62 -22.63 -9.08
CA ALA A 57 -1.81 -23.88 -8.35
C ALA A 57 -3.17 -24.51 -8.66
N LEU A 58 -4.22 -23.70 -8.78
CA LEU A 58 -5.55 -24.16 -9.16
C LEU A 58 -5.56 -24.76 -10.56
N ILE A 59 -5.03 -24.03 -11.55
CA ILE A 59 -4.95 -24.48 -12.93
C ILE A 59 -4.16 -25.79 -13.05
N ALA A 60 -3.05 -25.91 -12.30
CA ALA A 60 -2.26 -27.15 -12.26
C ALA A 60 -3.06 -28.33 -11.71
N LYS A 61 -3.80 -28.13 -10.61
CA LYS A 61 -4.67 -29.16 -10.03
C LYS A 61 -5.84 -29.52 -10.95
N MET A 62 -6.47 -28.54 -11.60
CA MET A 62 -7.54 -28.75 -12.59
C MET A 62 -7.06 -29.55 -13.79
N SER A 63 -5.87 -29.23 -14.30
CA SER A 63 -5.26 -29.95 -15.43
C SER A 63 -4.94 -31.39 -15.07
N ALA A 64 -4.44 -31.66 -13.85
CA ALA A 64 -4.17 -33.01 -13.37
C ALA A 64 -5.44 -33.80 -13.01
N GLY A 65 -6.49 -33.11 -12.55
CA GLY A 65 -7.76 -33.69 -12.12
C GLY A 65 -8.79 -33.91 -13.23
N GLY A 66 -8.47 -33.57 -14.48
CA GLY A 66 -9.36 -33.74 -15.64
C GLY A 66 -10.39 -32.62 -15.83
N ASP A 67 -10.30 -31.52 -15.09
CA ASP A 67 -11.17 -30.34 -15.21
C ASP A 67 -10.54 -29.25 -16.11
N ALA A 68 -9.70 -29.65 -17.07
CA ALA A 68 -9.00 -28.72 -17.94
C ALA A 68 -9.97 -27.86 -18.78
N ASP A 69 -11.12 -28.42 -19.17
CA ASP A 69 -12.14 -27.71 -19.95
C ASP A 69 -12.79 -26.56 -19.15
N GLN A 70 -12.80 -26.67 -17.81
CA GLN A 70 -13.35 -25.65 -16.92
C GLN A 70 -12.36 -24.52 -16.61
N ILE A 71 -11.10 -24.64 -17.05
CA ILE A 71 -10.11 -23.56 -16.94
C ILE A 71 -10.57 -22.33 -17.75
N ALA A 72 -11.23 -22.56 -18.89
CA ALA A 72 -11.73 -21.50 -19.76
C ALA A 72 -12.85 -20.67 -19.10
N THR A 73 -13.53 -21.22 -18.08
CA THR A 73 -14.63 -20.56 -17.36
C THR A 73 -14.20 -19.96 -16.02
N LEU A 74 -12.91 -20.01 -15.66
CA LEU A 74 -12.38 -19.43 -14.42
C LEU A 74 -12.47 -17.89 -14.33
N TYR A 75 -12.89 -17.20 -15.40
CA TYR A 75 -13.22 -15.78 -15.32
C TYR A 75 -14.48 -15.52 -14.50
N ASP A 76 -15.35 -16.53 -14.36
CA ASP A 76 -16.52 -16.46 -13.51
C ASP A 76 -16.11 -16.67 -12.03
N PRO A 77 -16.37 -15.69 -11.15
CA PRO A 77 -15.98 -15.79 -9.74
C PRO A 77 -16.67 -16.95 -9.01
N GLU A 78 -17.88 -17.36 -9.40
CA GLU A 78 -18.57 -18.49 -8.78
C GLU A 78 -17.85 -19.81 -9.10
N VAL A 79 -17.46 -19.98 -10.37
CA VAL A 79 -16.71 -21.15 -10.84
C VAL A 79 -15.32 -21.18 -10.21
N MET A 80 -14.64 -20.04 -10.14
CA MET A 80 -13.33 -19.94 -9.49
C MET A 80 -13.42 -20.38 -8.02
N ASN A 81 -14.40 -19.88 -7.26
CA ASN A 81 -14.54 -20.24 -5.86
C ASN A 81 -14.87 -21.73 -5.68
N ALA A 82 -15.81 -22.27 -6.46
CA ALA A 82 -16.17 -23.69 -6.41
C ALA A 82 -14.95 -24.59 -6.71
N MET A 83 -14.10 -24.19 -7.65
CA MET A 83 -12.88 -24.91 -7.98
C MET A 83 -11.81 -24.79 -6.90
N GLN A 84 -11.63 -23.61 -6.30
CA GLN A 84 -10.73 -23.43 -5.17
C GLN A 84 -11.13 -24.30 -3.97
N GLU A 85 -12.42 -24.41 -3.67
CA GLU A 85 -12.95 -25.29 -2.63
C GLU A 85 -12.76 -26.77 -2.98
N LYS A 86 -13.13 -27.18 -4.20
CA LYS A 86 -12.98 -28.57 -4.68
C LYS A 86 -11.56 -29.09 -4.53
N TYR A 87 -10.57 -28.22 -4.78
CA TYR A 87 -9.16 -28.57 -4.72
C TYR A 87 -8.45 -28.15 -3.42
N GLY A 88 -9.18 -27.63 -2.43
CA GLY A 88 -8.64 -27.24 -1.12
C GLY A 88 -7.50 -26.22 -1.21
N ILE A 89 -7.66 -25.19 -2.04
CA ILE A 89 -6.68 -24.09 -2.19
C ILE A 89 -6.98 -22.93 -1.24
N ARG A 90 -8.18 -22.94 -0.62
CA ARG A 90 -8.68 -21.89 0.28
C ARG A 90 -8.73 -22.37 1.72
#